data_AF-A0AAF0ZE25-F1
#
_entry.id   AF-A0AAF0ZE25-F1
#
_cell.length_a   1.000
_cell.length_b   1.000
_cell.length_c   1.000
_cell.angle_alpha   90.00
_cell.angle_beta   90.00
_cell.angle_gamma   90.00
#
_symmetry.space_group_name_H-M   'P 1'
#
loop_
_entity.id
_entity.type
_entity.pdbx_description
1 polymer ?
#
loop_
_entity_poly.entity_id
_entity_poly.type
_entity_poly.pdbx_seq_one_letter_code
_entity_poly.pdbx_strand_id
1 'polypeptide(L)' 'MILVDSGVWIDYFNGNDTDEVKKLDLYLGNYSIAIGDIILTEVLQGFKNDRDYQTAKMLLT' A
#
# COMPACT_ATOMS: atom_id res chain seq x y z
N MET A 1 -11.60 1.90 -11.38
CA MET A 1 -10.20 1.57 -11.13
C MET A 1 -9.55 2.79 -10.52
N ILE A 2 -9.04 2.68 -9.30
CA ILE A 2 -8.45 3.78 -8.52
C ILE A 2 -6.95 3.49 -8.39
N LEU A 3 -6.09 4.39 -8.87
CA LEU A 3 -4.64 4.31 -8.64
C LEU A 3 -4.33 5.00 -7.32
N VAL A 4 -3.60 4.32 -6.43
CA VAL A 4 -3.25 4.82 -5.10
C VAL A 4 -1.75 5.09 -5.04
N ASP A 5 -1.38 6.27 -4.59
CA ASP A 5 0.01 6.73 -4.49
C ASP A 5 0.79 6.04 -3.36
N SER A 6 2.12 6.07 -3.44
CA SER A 6 3.00 5.40 -2.46
C SER A 6 2.86 5.99 -1.07
N GLY A 7 2.68 7.31 -0.93
CA GLY A 7 2.48 7.96 0.37
C GLY A 7 1.30 7.37 1.15
N VAL A 8 0.18 7.12 0.47
CA VAL A 8 -1.01 6.54 1.10
C VAL A 8 -0.75 5.10 1.55
N TRP A 9 -0.06 4.29 0.74
CA TRP A 9 0.35 2.94 1.14
C TRP A 9 1.33 2.96 2.32
N ILE A 10 2.29 3.88 2.32
CA ILE A 10 3.27 4.02 3.42
C ILE A 10 2.55 4.39 4.72
N ASP A 11 1.62 5.34 4.67
CA ASP A 11 0.80 5.70 5.83
C ASP A 11 -0.07 4.52 6.30
N TYR A 12 -0.65 3.77 5.36
CA TYR A 12 -1.43 2.57 5.62
C TYR A 12 -0.63 1.52 6.40
N PHE A 13 0.56 1.15 5.89
CA PHE A 13 1.41 0.15 6.53
C PHE A 13 2.01 0.62 7.86
N ASN A 14 2.21 1.92 8.05
CA ASN A 14 2.65 2.50 9.32
C ASN A 14 1.52 2.68 10.35
N GLY A 15 0.25 2.47 9.96
CA GLY A 15 -0.90 2.68 10.83
C GLY A 15 -1.22 4.15 11.12
N ASN A 16 -0.85 5.05 10.21
CA ASN A 16 -1.16 6.48 10.31
C ASN A 16 -2.62 6.73 9.95
N ASP A 17 -3.34 7.46 10.82
CA ASP A 17 -4.77 7.74 10.63
C ASP A 17 -5.01 9.00 9.79
N THR A 18 -4.80 8.91 8.47
CA THR A 18 -5.07 10.00 7.51
C THR A 18 -6.42 9.83 6.82
N ASP A 19 -6.97 10.92 6.27
CA ASP A 19 -8.23 10.85 5.52
C ASP A 19 -8.09 9.99 4.25
N GLU A 20 -6.91 9.95 3.66
CA GLU A 20 -6.56 9.08 2.53
C GLU A 20 -6.55 7.61 2.93
N VAL A 21 -5.96 7.26 4.09
CA VAL A 21 -5.95 5.89 4.62
C VAL A 21 -7.37 5.43 4.93
N LYS A 22 -8.20 6.28 5.55
CA LYS A 22 -9.63 5.97 5.80
C LYS A 22 -10.39 5.69 4.51
N LYS A 23 -10.13 6.47 3.45
CA LYS A 23 -10.74 6.22 2.13
C LYS A 23 -10.23 4.93 1.51
N LEU A 24 -8.94 4.64 1.65
CA LEU A 24 -8.36 3.40 1.15
C LEU A 24 -9.02 2.19 1.83
N ASP A 25 -9.18 2.19 3.15
CA ASP A 25 -9.89 1.12 3.88
C ASP A 25 -11.32 0.91 3.41
N LEU A 26 -12.05 2.00 3.14
CA LEU A 26 -13.40 1.91 2.58
C LEU A 26 -13.41 1.34 1.16
N TYR A 27 -12.34 1.52 0.39
CA TYR A 27 -12.27 1.08 -1.00
C TYR A 27 -11.71 -0.31 -1.19
N LEU A 28 -10.84 -0.78 -0.30
CA LEU A 28 -10.33 -2.15 -0.30
C LEU A 28 -11.49 -3.14 -0.22
N GLY A 29 -11.51 -4.10 -1.15
CA GLY A 29 -12.59 -5.10 -1.27
C GLY A 29 -13.88 -4.61 -1.94
N ASN A 30 -14.11 -3.30 -2.05
CA ASN A 30 -15.30 -2.72 -2.68
C ASN A 30 -15.05 -2.19 -4.09
N TYR A 31 -13.84 -1.73 -4.37
CA TYR A 31 -13.44 -1.18 -5.66
C TYR A 31 -12.14 -1.81 -6.16
N SER A 32 -11.95 -1.81 -7.48
CA SER A 32 -10.67 -2.17 -8.07
C SER A 32 -9.64 -1.07 -7.78
N ILE A 33 -8.67 -1.42 -6.95
CA ILE A 33 -7.47 -0.62 -6.65
C ILE A 33 -6.34 -1.12 -7.54
N ALA A 34 -5.61 -0.18 -8.14
CA ALA A 34 -4.40 -0.44 -8.91
C ALA A 34 -3.18 0.09 -8.15
N ILE A 35 -2.07 -0.62 -8.27
CA ILE A 35 -0.74 -0.19 -7.84
C ILE A 35 0.20 -0.25 -9.05
N GLY A 36 0.93 0.83 -9.30
CA GLY A 36 1.92 0.87 -10.38
C GLY A 36 3.28 0.32 -9.95
N ASP A 37 4.10 -0.13 -10.88
CA ASP A 37 5.40 -0.76 -10.58
C ASP A 37 6.35 0.14 -9.77
N ILE A 38 6.38 1.45 -10.07
CA ILE A 38 7.20 2.43 -9.34
C ILE A 38 6.68 2.59 -7.90
N ILE A 39 5.36 2.74 -7.75
CA ILE A 39 4.70 2.86 -6.45
C ILE A 39 4.95 1.61 -5.60
N LEU A 40 4.78 0.43 -6.20
CA LEU A 40 5.06 -0.85 -5.55
C LEU A 40 6.54 -0.92 -5.11
N THR A 41 7.46 -0.47 -5.96
CA THR A 41 8.89 -0.46 -5.65
C THR A 41 9.20 0.44 -4.45
N GLU A 42 8.63 1.65 -4.40
CA GLU A 42 8.79 2.59 -3.28
C GLU A 42 8.24 2.02 -1.96
N VAL A 43 7.04 1.44 -2.01
CA VAL A 43 6.40 0.81 -0.85
C VAL A 43 7.24 -0.35 -0.34
N LEU A 44 7.70 -1.24 -1.23
CA LEU A 44 8.51 -2.39 -0.86
C LEU A 44 9.89 -1.98 -0.30
N GLN A 45 10.51 -0.92 -0.82
CA GLN A 45 11.78 -0.40 -0.28
C GLN A 45 11.66 0.16 1.15
N GLY A 46 10.45 0.55 1.58
CA GLY A 46 10.22 1.08 2.92
C GLY A 46 10.30 0.04 4.05
N PHE A 47 10.21 -1.26 3.75
CA PHE A 47 10.26 -2.32 4.75
C PHE A 47 11.70 -2.56 5.23
N LYS A 48 11.92 -2.43 6.55
CA LYS A 48 13.25 -2.61 7.17
C LYS A 48 13.58 -4.06 7.52
N ASN A 49 12.56 -4.92 7.60
CA ASN A 49 12.69 -6.32 7.96
C ASN A 49 12.37 -7.17 6.74
N ASP A 50 13.28 -8.08 6.38
CA ASP A 50 13.12 -9.00 5.26
C ASP A 50 11.82 -9.81 5.35
N ARG A 51 11.40 -10.21 6.55
CA ARG A 51 10.15 -10.95 6.74
C ARG A 51 8.93 -10.15 6.31
N ASP A 52 8.89 -8.87 6.68
CA ASP A 52 7.78 -7.98 6.37
C ASP A 52 7.79 -7.62 4.88
N TYR A 53 8.99 -7.38 4.32
CA TYR A 53 9.20 -7.21 2.88
C TYR A 53 8.67 -8.42 2.08
N GLN A 54 9.05 -9.65 2.44
CA GLN A 54 8.62 -10.84 1.71
C GLN A 54 7.10 -11.04 1.80
N THR A 55 6.52 -10.76 2.96
CA THR A 55 5.07 -10.83 3.16
C THR A 55 4.36 -9.81 2.28
N ALA A 56 4.80 -8.55 2.29
CA ALA A 56 4.24 -7.49 1.46
C ALA A 56 4.37 -7.80 -0.04
N LYS A 57 5.57 -8.24 -0.48
CA LYS A 57 5.81 -8.63 -1.87
C LYS A 57 4.86 -9.73 -2.32
N MET A 58 4.73 -10.80 -1.53
CA MET A 58 3.84 -11.92 -1.85
C MET A 58 2.36 -11.52 -1.96
N LEU A 59 1.92 -10.53 -1.18
CA LEU A 59 0.52 -10.08 -1.18
C LEU A 59 0.22 -9.04 -2.27
N LEU A 60 1.22 -8.31 -2.74
CA LEU A 60 1.07 -7.19 -3.67
C LEU A 60 1.50 -7.52 -5.11
N THR A 61 2.05 -8.71 -5.37
CA THR A 61 2.41 -9.23 -6.71
C THR A 61 1.67 -10.51 -7.02
#